data_AF-A0A6N8G7Q7-F1
#
_entry.id   AF-A0A6N8G7Q7-F1
#
_cell.length_a   1.000
_cell.length_b   1.000
_cell.length_c   1.000
_cell.angle_alpha   90.00
_cell.angle_beta   90.00
_cell.angle_gamma   90.00
#
_symmetry.space_group_name_H-M   'P 1'
#
loop_
_entity.id
_entity.type
_entity.pdbx_description
1 polymer ?
#
loop_
_entity_poly.entity_id
_entity_poly.type
_entity_poly.pdbx_seq_one_letter_code
_entity_poly.pdbx_strand_id
1 'polypeptide(L)' 'SLGNTIDFLLCAKRDARSAERFFRKALKVAHSQLPRVINVDKNAAYPIAVEELKTEEIIA' A
#
# COMPACT_ATOMS: atom_id res chain seq x y z
N SER A 1 -13.48 -11.85 11.31
CA SER A 1 -12.05 -12.05 11.61
C SER A 1 -11.59 -10.94 12.53
N LEU A 2 -10.84 -11.25 13.60
CA LEU A 2 -10.21 -10.26 14.49
C LEU A 2 -8.98 -9.61 13.82
N GLY A 3 -9.11 -9.19 12.55
CA GLY A 3 -7.99 -8.88 11.65
C GLY A 3 -6.87 -8.08 12.33
N ASN A 4 -5.64 -8.56 12.20
CA ASN A 4 -4.46 -7.86 12.70
C ASN A 4 -4.22 -6.62 11.84
N THR A 5 -4.72 -5.48 12.30
CA THR A 5 -4.53 -4.20 11.63
C THR A 5 -3.09 -3.75 11.83
N ILE A 6 -2.38 -3.51 10.73
CA ILE A 6 -1.10 -2.82 10.74
C ILE A 6 -1.38 -1.38 10.32
N ASP A 7 -1.12 -0.43 11.20
CA ASP A 7 -1.24 1.00 10.92
C ASP A 7 0.16 1.61 10.76
N PHE A 8 0.34 2.42 9.71
CA PHE A 8 1.61 3.07 9.39
C PHE A 8 1.34 4.48 8.89
N LEU A 9 2.11 5.44 9.41
CA LEU A 9 1.99 6.84 9.03
C LEU A 9 3.10 7.21 8.04
N LEU A 10 2.71 7.56 6.81
CA LEU A 10 3.64 8.02 5.78
C LEU A 10 3.98 9.51 6.00
N CYS A 11 4.87 9.78 6.96
CA CYS A 11 5.05 11.12 7.53
C CYS A 11 6.06 12.02 6.82
N ALA A 12 6.84 11.50 5.86
CA ALA A 12 7.89 12.30 5.21
C ALA A 12 7.35 13.16 4.05
N LYS A 13 6.59 12.58 3.14
CA LYS A 13 5.89 13.26 2.03
C LYS A 13 4.64 12.47 1.67
N ARG A 14 3.49 13.15 1.65
CA ARG A 14 2.20 12.60 1.21
C ARG A 14 2.13 12.54 -0.33
N ASP A 15 3.15 11.99 -0.97
CA ASP A 15 3.24 11.89 -2.42
C ASP A 15 2.95 10.47 -2.92
N ALA A 16 2.47 10.37 -4.16
CA ALA A 16 2.10 9.09 -4.76
C ALA A 16 3.30 8.15 -4.88
N ARG A 17 4.48 8.69 -5.22
CA ARG A 17 5.73 7.93 -5.37
C ARG A 17 6.18 7.26 -4.07
N SER A 18 6.04 7.92 -2.92
CA SER A 18 6.41 7.33 -1.64
C SER A 18 5.41 6.26 -1.22
N ALA A 19 4.11 6.47 -1.49
CA ALA A 19 3.08 5.46 -1.26
C ALA A 19 3.31 4.21 -2.14
N GLU A 20 3.56 4.39 -3.43
CA GLU A 20 3.90 3.31 -4.38
C GLU A 20 5.12 2.51 -3.92
N ARG A 21 6.23 3.20 -3.60
CA ARG A 21 7.44 2.56 -3.05
C ARG A 21 7.17 1.79 -1.76
N PHE A 22 6.34 2.34 -0.89
CA PHE A 22 5.96 1.68 0.36
C PHE A 22 5.20 0.39 0.08
N PHE A 23 4.13 0.42 -0.72
CA PHE A 23 3.35 -0.77 -1.03
C PHE A 23 4.18 -1.82 -1.77
N ARG A 24 5.00 -1.42 -2.73
CA ARG A 24 5.91 -2.33 -3.42
C ARG A 24 6.84 -3.03 -2.42
N LYS A 25 7.39 -2.30 -1.44
CA LYS A 25 8.25 -2.91 -0.41
C LYS A 25 7.47 -3.77 0.57
N ALA A 26 6.27 -3.37 0.97
CA ALA A 26 5.42 -4.09 1.92
C ALA A 26 4.87 -5.39 1.34
N LEU A 27 4.48 -5.39 0.07
CA LEU A 27 3.81 -6.52 -0.59
C LEU A 27 4.78 -7.50 -1.27
N LYS A 28 5.99 -7.06 -1.66
CA LYS A 28 6.99 -7.90 -2.32
C LYS A 28 7.84 -8.73 -1.35
N VAL A 29 7.50 -8.77 -0.06
CA VAL A 29 8.24 -9.57 0.93
C VAL A 29 7.84 -11.04 0.78
N ALA A 30 8.82 -11.88 0.39
CA ALA A 30 8.65 -13.30 0.08
C ALA A 30 8.06 -14.15 1.22
N HIS A 31 8.15 -13.69 2.46
CA HIS A 31 7.62 -14.37 3.65
C HIS A 31 6.41 -13.66 4.27
N SER A 32 5.87 -12.62 3.63
CA SER A 32 4.64 -11.95 4.08
C SER A 32 3.44 -12.50 3.33
N GLN A 33 2.31 -12.62 4.03
CA GLN A 33 1.03 -12.86 3.36
C GLN A 33 0.52 -11.54 2.79
N LEU A 34 0.03 -11.59 1.54
CA LEU A 34 -0.69 -10.48 0.93
C LEU A 34 -1.90 -10.12 1.82
N PRO A 35 -2.00 -8.86 2.29
CA PRO A 35 -3.11 -8.43 3.11
C PRO A 35 -4.41 -8.51 2.31
N ARG A 36 -5.46 -9.05 2.93
CA ARG A 36 -6.80 -9.15 2.31
C ARG A 36 -7.44 -7.78 2.08
N VAL A 37 -7.17 -6.81 2.97
CA VAL A 37 -7.75 -5.47 2.93
C VAL A 37 -6.65 -4.47 3.28
N ILE A 38 -6.51 -3.42 2.48
CA ILE A 38 -5.64 -2.29 2.75
C ILE A 38 -6.54 -1.08 2.99
N ASN A 39 -6.51 -0.55 4.21
CA ASN A 39 -7.17 0.71 4.53
C ASN A 39 -6.15 1.84 4.36
N VAL A 40 -6.54 2.89 3.65
CA VAL A 40 -5.75 4.11 3.48
C VAL A 40 -6.53 5.30 3.99
N ASP A 41 -5.83 6.35 4.42
CA ASP A 41 -6.49 7.64 4.60
C ASP A 41 -7.00 8.15 3.24
N LYS A 42 -7.98 9.06 3.23
CA LYS A 42 -8.59 9.57 1.99
C LYS A 42 -7.68 10.53 1.20
N ASN A 43 -6.36 10.42 1.32
CA ASN A 43 -5.41 11.25 0.61
C ASN A 43 -5.38 10.90 -0.89
N ALA A 44 -5.33 11.93 -1.74
CA ALA A 44 -5.31 11.83 -3.19
C ALA A 44 -4.07 11.10 -3.76
N ALA A 45 -3.00 10.95 -2.97
CA ALA A 45 -1.82 10.20 -3.37
C ALA A 45 -2.07 8.68 -3.52
N TYR A 46 -3.01 8.12 -2.75
CA TYR A 46 -3.22 6.67 -2.70
C TYR A 46 -3.90 6.09 -3.94
N PRO A 47 -4.99 6.67 -4.49
CA PRO A 47 -5.59 6.16 -5.73
C PRO A 47 -4.59 6.08 -6.88
N ILE A 48 -3.74 7.10 -7.05
CA ILE A 48 -2.71 7.15 -8.10
C ILE A 48 -1.70 6.01 -7.91
N ALA A 49 -1.19 5.83 -6.69
CA ALA A 49 -0.27 4.73 -6.40
C ALA A 49 -0.91 3.35 -6.60
N VAL A 50 -2.19 3.18 -6.26
CA VAL A 50 -2.91 1.91 -6.44
C VAL A 50 -3.12 1.59 -7.92
N GLU A 51 -3.43 2.57 -8.77
CA GLU A 51 -3.55 2.37 -10.22
C GLU A 51 -2.22 1.90 -10.83
N GLU A 52 -1.11 2.53 -10.47
CA GLU A 52 0.23 2.12 -10.90
C GLU A 52 0.54 0.68 -10.43
N LEU A 53 0.25 0.35 -9.18
CA LEU A 53 0.50 -0.99 -8.63
C LEU A 53 -0.37 -2.08 -9.26
N LYS A 54 -1.58 -1.74 -9.73
CA LYS A 54 -2.44 -2.64 -10.51
C LYS A 54 -1.87 -2.90 -11.90
N THR A 55 -1.34 -1.88 -12.57
CA THR A 55 -0.67 -2.07 -13.87
C THR A 55 0.57 -2.95 -13.77
N GLU A 56 1.20 -3.02 -12.61
CA GLU A 56 2.36 -3.88 -12.33
C GLU A 56 2.00 -5.26 -11.76
N GLU A 57 0.71 -5.59 -11.65
CA GLU A 57 0.20 -6.86 -11.07
C GLU A 57 0.66 -7.13 -9.61
N ILE A 58 1.06 -6.08 -8.88
CA ILE A 58 1.48 -6.19 -7.48
C ILE A 58 0.25 -6.26 -6.55
N ILE A 59 -0.83 -5.59 -6.96
CA ILE A 59 -2.12 -5.56 -6.27
C ILE A 59 -3.19 -5.95 -7.29
N ALA A 60 -4.11 -6.84 -6.89
CA ALA A 60 -5.26 -7.25 -7.69
C ALA A 60 -6.46 -6.28 -7.54
#